data_AF-A3TS53-F1
#
_entry.id   AF-A3TS53-F1
#
_cell.length_a   1.000
_cell.length_b   1.000
_cell.length_c   1.000
_cell.angle_alpha   90.00
_cell.angle_beta   90.00
_cell.angle_gamma   90.00
#
_symmetry.space_group_name_H-M   'P 1'
#
loop_
_entity.id
_entity.type
_entity.pdbx_description
1 polymer ?
#
loop_
_entity_poly.entity_id
_entity_poly.type
_entity_poly.pdbx_seq_one_letter_code
_entity_poly.pdbx_strand_id
1 'polypeptide(L)'
;MIADVCDGAHSLGELDFGAWCRRYGLPEPLRQTLRTGPSGRVYLDVEWEGLVVEIDGGHHLLGLNPTDDALRSNEVALGSSRVLRIPLLGLRLEADRFMAQVARGLGLPVLASA
;
A
#
# COMPACT_ATOMS: atom_id res chain seq x y z
N MET A 1 -8.43 21.16 7.70
CA MET A 1 -7.25 20.45 7.17
C MET A 1 -7.04 19.20 8.00
N ILE A 2 -6.80 18.05 7.34
CA ILE A 2 -6.62 16.68 7.87
C ILE A 2 -7.93 15.88 8.09
N ALA A 3 -8.72 15.67 7.03
CA ALA A 3 -9.77 14.64 7.03
C ALA A 3 -9.47 13.46 6.07
N ASP A 4 -8.48 13.59 5.17
CA ASP A 4 -8.33 12.64 4.04
C ASP A 4 -7.47 11.40 4.34
N VAL A 5 -6.76 11.35 5.48
CA VAL A 5 -5.93 10.18 5.85
C VAL A 5 -6.78 9.03 6.43
N CYS A 6 -8.01 9.31 6.86
CA CYS A 6 -8.81 8.36 7.61
C CYS A 6 -9.50 7.30 6.73
N ASP A 7 -9.85 7.59 5.48
CA ASP A 7 -10.62 6.65 4.65
C ASP A 7 -9.78 5.46 4.14
N GLY A 8 -8.48 5.67 3.88
CA GLY A 8 -7.52 4.60 3.58
C GLY A 8 -7.28 3.69 4.79
N ALA A 9 -7.06 4.29 5.97
CA ALA A 9 -6.89 3.55 7.22
C ALA A 9 -8.17 2.80 7.64
N HIS A 10 -9.35 3.34 7.36
CA HIS A 10 -10.64 2.68 7.60
C HIS A 10 -10.83 1.49 6.65
N SER A 11 -10.51 1.67 5.37
CA SER A 11 -10.51 0.59 4.36
C SER A 11 -9.51 -0.53 4.67
N LEU A 12 -8.33 -0.19 5.19
CA LEU A 12 -7.33 -1.14 5.64
C LEU A 12 -7.73 -1.82 6.96
N GLY A 13 -8.42 -1.11 7.86
CA GLY A 13 -9.02 -1.72 9.05
C GLY A 13 -10.05 -2.81 8.69
N GLU A 14 -10.78 -2.62 7.59
CA GLU A 14 -11.69 -3.63 7.02
C GLU A 14 -10.95 -4.70 6.18
N LEU A 15 -9.83 -4.34 5.54
CA LEU A 15 -9.05 -5.24 4.69
C LEU A 15 -7.89 -5.88 5.47
N ASP A 16 -8.03 -7.16 5.80
CA ASP A 16 -6.92 -7.95 6.32
C ASP A 16 -5.87 -8.24 5.21
N PHE A 17 -4.97 -7.29 4.95
CA PHE A 17 -3.88 -7.47 3.99
C PHE A 17 -2.93 -8.62 4.37
N GLY A 18 -2.81 -8.92 5.68
CA GLY A 18 -2.06 -10.08 6.17
C GLY A 18 -2.67 -11.40 5.71
N ALA A 19 -4.01 -11.49 5.66
CA ALA A 19 -4.70 -12.66 5.10
C ALA A 19 -4.38 -12.86 3.61
N TRP A 20 -4.28 -11.77 2.83
CA TRP A 20 -3.81 -11.84 1.44
C TRP A 20 -2.36 -12.31 1.37
N CYS A 21 -1.46 -11.76 2.17
CA CYS A 21 -0.06 -12.20 2.21
C CYS A 21 0.04 -13.71 2.49
N ARG A 22 -0.68 -14.20 3.51
CA ARG A 22 -0.73 -15.62 3.87
C ARG A 22 -1.25 -16.49 2.73
N ARG A 23 -2.33 -16.07 2.07
CA ARG A 23 -2.94 -16.80 0.94
C ARG A 23 -1.97 -16.98 -0.23
N TYR A 24 -1.12 -15.97 -0.46
CA TYR A 24 -0.15 -15.96 -1.57
C TYR A 24 1.26 -16.38 -1.14
N GLY A 25 1.44 -16.85 0.09
CA GLY A 25 2.75 -17.30 0.61
C GLY A 25 3.78 -16.18 0.76
N LEU A 26 3.33 -14.94 0.95
CA LEU A 26 4.20 -13.79 1.17
C LEU A 26 4.51 -13.61 2.67
N PRO A 27 5.69 -13.04 3.01
CA PRO A 27 6.02 -12.65 4.38
C PRO A 27 4.96 -11.71 4.97
N GLU A 28 4.70 -11.86 6.27
CA GLU A 28 3.77 -10.97 6.98
C GLU A 28 4.31 -9.53 6.99
N PRO A 29 3.52 -8.52 6.58
CA PRO A 29 3.92 -7.13 6.62
C PRO A 29 3.73 -6.50 8.00
N LEU A 30 4.41 -5.38 8.25
CA LEU A 30 3.94 -4.38 9.20
C LEU A 30 2.76 -3.62 8.58
N ARG A 31 1.78 -3.24 9.39
CA ARG A 31 0.59 -2.52 8.94
C ARG A 31 0.42 -1.23 9.71
N GLN A 32 -0.08 -0.20 9.03
CA GLN A 32 -0.34 1.12 9.61
C GLN A 32 0.88 1.72 10.31
N THR A 33 2.08 1.53 9.75
CA THR A 33 3.31 2.06 10.35
C THR A 33 3.34 3.58 10.22
N LEU A 34 3.70 4.27 11.30
CA LEU A 34 3.90 5.70 11.30
C LEU A 34 5.32 6.06 10.85
N ARG A 35 5.45 6.78 9.74
CA ARG A 35 6.67 7.47 9.32
C ARG A 35 6.60 8.95 9.69
N THR A 36 7.69 9.48 10.21
CA THR A 36 7.85 10.93 10.46
C THR A 36 8.90 11.46 9.50
N GLY A 37 8.55 12.47 8.72
CA GLY A 37 9.41 13.14 7.76
C GLY A 37 9.33 14.67 7.86
N PRO A 38 10.09 15.40 7.03
CA PRO A 38 10.10 16.87 7.01
C PRO A 38 8.70 17.46 6.77
N SER A 39 7.89 16.74 5.99
CA SER A 39 6.51 17.09 5.63
C SER A 39 5.47 16.67 6.68
N GLY A 40 5.90 16.15 7.84
CA GLY A 40 5.04 15.74 8.94
C GLY A 40 4.94 14.23 9.13
N ARG A 41 3.81 13.76 9.62
CA ARG A 41 3.55 12.34 9.92
C ARG A 41 2.72 11.71 8.81
N VAL A 42 3.12 10.53 8.37
CA VAL A 42 2.42 9.73 7.37
C VAL A 42 2.23 8.33 7.94
N TYR A 43 1.01 7.79 7.83
CA TYR A 43 0.75 6.38 8.05
C TYR A 43 0.91 5.63 6.74
N LEU A 44 1.69 4.55 6.76
CA LEU A 44 1.86 3.62 5.65
C LEU A 44 0.94 2.43 5.86
N ASP A 45 0.21 2.05 4.83
CA ASP A 45 -0.76 0.96 4.96
C ASP A 45 -0.09 -0.39 5.22
N VAL A 46 0.92 -0.72 4.41
CA VAL A 46 1.61 -2.02 4.45
C VAL A 46 3.10 -1.80 4.18
N GLU A 47 3.95 -2.40 5.01
CA GLU A 47 5.41 -2.17 4.96
C GLU A 47 6.21 -3.45 5.19
N TRP A 48 7.26 -3.60 4.38
CA TRP A 48 8.42 -4.47 4.60
C TRP A 48 9.70 -3.64 4.47
N GLU A 49 10.83 -4.25 4.79
CA GLU A 49 12.13 -3.64 4.51
C GLU A 49 12.29 -3.37 3.00
N GLY A 50 12.35 -2.09 2.62
CA GLY A 50 12.56 -1.65 1.24
C GLY A 50 11.35 -1.76 0.30
N LEU A 51 10.15 -2.07 0.81
CA LEU A 51 8.90 -2.06 0.05
C LEU A 51 7.73 -1.56 0.91
N VAL A 52 7.00 -0.59 0.37
CA VAL A 52 5.74 -0.10 0.92
C VAL A 52 4.63 -0.34 -0.09
N VAL A 53 3.47 -0.76 0.40
CA VAL A 53 2.24 -0.89 -0.38
C VAL A 53 1.18 0.03 0.22
N GLU A 54 0.59 0.88 -0.61
CA GLU A 54 -0.46 1.84 -0.26
C GLU A 54 -1.78 1.38 -0.90
N ILE A 55 -2.87 1.31 -0.12
CA ILE A 55 -4.17 0.80 -0.54
C ILE A 55 -5.15 1.95 -0.77
N ASP A 56 -5.53 2.16 -2.03
CA ASP A 56 -6.40 3.27 -2.43
C ASP A 56 -7.89 2.82 -2.43
N GLY A 57 -8.69 3.28 -1.46
CA GLY A 57 -10.10 2.88 -1.25
C GLY A 57 -11.11 3.23 -2.35
N GLY A 58 -10.71 3.84 -3.46
CA GLY A 58 -11.54 3.99 -4.67
C GLY A 58 -12.61 5.10 -4.65
N HIS A 59 -13.04 5.64 -3.52
CA HIS A 59 -13.91 6.86 -3.49
C HIS A 59 -13.19 8.14 -3.93
N HIS A 60 -11.90 8.03 -4.24
CA HIS A 60 -11.01 9.14 -4.54
C HIS A 60 -10.96 9.56 -6.02
N LEU A 61 -11.55 8.83 -6.98
CA LEU A 61 -11.48 9.23 -8.40
C LEU A 61 -12.10 10.61 -8.71
N LEU A 62 -12.91 11.18 -7.80
CA LEU A 62 -13.51 12.51 -7.92
C LEU A 62 -12.93 13.55 -6.94
N GLY A 63 -12.03 13.17 -6.02
CA GLY A 63 -11.64 14.01 -4.88
C GLY A 63 -10.16 14.01 -4.51
N LEU A 64 -9.27 13.40 -5.31
CA LEU A 64 -7.83 13.45 -5.03
C LEU A 64 -7.32 14.90 -5.08
N ASN A 65 -6.57 15.30 -4.05
CA ASN A 65 -5.52 16.29 -4.20
C ASN A 65 -4.27 15.55 -4.71
N PRO A 66 -4.05 15.45 -6.04
CA PRO A 66 -2.94 14.68 -6.61
C PRO A 66 -1.57 15.15 -6.11
N THR A 67 -1.50 16.39 -5.62
CA THR A 67 -0.28 16.98 -5.07
C THR A 67 0.12 16.32 -3.75
N ASP A 68 -0.81 16.18 -2.81
CA ASP A 68 -0.50 15.61 -1.48
C ASP A 68 -0.13 14.13 -1.60
N ASP A 69 -0.80 13.42 -2.50
CA ASP A 69 -0.48 12.04 -2.82
C ASP A 69 0.90 11.87 -3.43
N ALA A 70 1.28 12.76 -4.35
CA ALA A 70 2.60 12.76 -4.96
C ALA A 70 3.68 13.12 -3.93
N LEU A 71 3.45 14.13 -3.09
CA LEU A 71 4.36 14.54 -2.02
C LEU A 71 4.60 13.39 -1.03
N ARG A 72 3.53 12.72 -0.60
CA ARG A 72 3.60 11.54 0.29
C ARG A 72 4.38 10.39 -0.35
N SER A 73 4.08 10.07 -1.61
CA SER A 73 4.77 9.01 -2.35
C SER A 73 6.26 9.32 -2.51
N ASN A 74 6.60 10.59 -2.74
CA ASN A 74 7.98 11.05 -2.88
C ASN A 74 8.77 10.90 -1.56
N GLU A 75 8.21 11.30 -0.42
CA GLU A 75 8.87 11.16 0.89
C GLU A 75 9.21 9.69 1.19
N VAL A 76 8.31 8.76 0.86
CA VAL A 76 8.57 7.32 1.03
C VAL A 76 9.63 6.81 0.05
N ALA A 77 9.58 7.25 -1.21
CA ALA A 77 10.58 6.89 -2.22
C ALA A 77 11.98 7.40 -1.84
N LEU A 78 12.09 8.62 -1.31
CA LEU A 78 13.34 9.20 -0.81
C LEU A 78 13.90 8.42 0.40
N GLY A 79 13.04 7.78 1.19
CA GLY A 79 13.42 6.87 2.27
C GLY A 79 13.99 5.53 1.82
N SER A 80 14.42 5.39 0.55
CA SER A 80 14.96 4.16 -0.07
C SER A 80 13.96 2.98 -0.13
N SER A 81 12.66 3.25 0.03
CA SER A 81 11.62 2.23 -0.11
C SER A 81 10.95 2.36 -1.47
N ARG A 82 10.72 1.24 -2.14
CA ARG A 82 9.86 1.22 -3.34
C ARG A 82 8.40 1.31 -2.89
N VAL A 83 7.56 2.02 -3.64
CA VAL A 83 6.14 2.19 -3.33
C VAL A 83 5.30 1.55 -4.43
N LEU A 84 4.38 0.67 -4.05
CA LEU A 84 3.31 0.18 -4.93
C LEU A 84 1.98 0.75 -4.45
N ARG A 85 1.19 1.32 -5.36
CA ARG A 85 -0.18 1.75 -5.06
C ARG A 85 -1.16 0.74 -5.63
N ILE A 86 -2.09 0.29 -4.81
CA ILE A 86 -3.06 -0.75 -5.15
C ILE A 86 -4.46 -0.23 -4.87
N PRO A 87 -5.30 0.01 -5.89
CA PRO A 87 -6.70 0.32 -5.67
C PRO A 87 -7.40 -0.85 -4.98
N LEU A 88 -8.15 -0.60 -3.92
CA LEU A 88 -8.89 -1.59 -3.14
C LEU A 88 -9.79 -2.45 -4.02
N LEU A 89 -10.55 -1.80 -4.92
CA LEU A 89 -11.41 -2.51 -5.87
C LEU A 89 -10.57 -3.35 -6.85
N GLY A 90 -9.43 -2.81 -7.30
CA GLY A 90 -8.47 -3.53 -8.14
C GLY A 90 -7.91 -4.78 -7.44
N LEU A 91 -7.54 -4.68 -6.15
CA LEU A 91 -7.07 -5.81 -5.36
C LEU A 91 -8.12 -6.93 -5.27
N ARG A 92 -9.40 -6.57 -5.11
CA ARG A 92 -10.48 -7.57 -5.05
C ARG A 92 -10.75 -8.25 -6.40
N LEU A 93 -10.60 -7.53 -7.50
CA LEU A 93 -10.90 -8.02 -8.85
C LEU A 93 -9.71 -8.76 -9.48
N GLU A 94 -8.49 -8.28 -9.26
CA GLU A 94 -7.26 -8.72 -9.93
C GLU A 94 -6.17 -9.12 -8.92
N ALA A 95 -6.59 -9.75 -7.81
CA ALA A 95 -5.73 -10.10 -6.68
C ALA A 95 -4.43 -10.80 -7.12
N ASP A 96 -4.51 -11.79 -8.00
CA ASP A 96 -3.35 -12.55 -8.46
C ASP A 96 -2.27 -11.65 -9.09
N ARG A 97 -2.68 -10.66 -9.89
CA ARG A 97 -1.76 -9.76 -10.59
C ARG A 97 -1.09 -8.79 -9.64
N PHE A 98 -1.86 -8.24 -8.70
CA PHE A 98 -1.34 -7.33 -7.68
C PHE A 98 -0.44 -8.05 -6.69
N MET A 99 -0.84 -9.22 -6.19
CA MET A 99 0.01 -10.00 -5.27
C MET A 99 1.27 -10.51 -5.96
N ALA A 100 1.24 -10.81 -7.27
CA ALA A 100 2.44 -11.07 -8.05
C ALA A 100 3.37 -9.85 -8.18
N GLN A 101 2.84 -8.63 -8.25
CA GLN A 101 3.65 -7.41 -8.19
C GLN A 101 4.31 -7.24 -6.82
N VAL A 102 3.57 -7.50 -5.74
CA VAL A 102 4.11 -7.47 -4.37
C VAL A 102 5.23 -8.50 -4.23
N ALA A 103 5.03 -9.73 -4.69
CA ALA A 103 6.07 -10.78 -4.69
C ALA A 103 7.35 -10.31 -5.42
N ARG A 104 7.22 -9.73 -6.61
CA ARG A 104 8.37 -9.15 -7.35
C ARG A 104 9.02 -8.00 -6.58
N GLY A 105 8.23 -7.15 -5.95
CA GLY A 105 8.75 -6.08 -5.08
C GLY A 105 9.59 -6.64 -3.93
N LEU A 106 9.17 -7.74 -3.34
CA LEU A 106 9.89 -8.45 -2.28
C LEU A 106 11.08 -9.28 -2.78
N GLY A 107 11.31 -9.36 -4.09
CA GLY A 107 12.35 -10.21 -4.68
C GLY A 107 12.04 -11.71 -4.60
N LEU A 108 10.77 -12.07 -4.38
CA LEU A 108 10.32 -13.45 -4.34
C LEU A 108 10.03 -13.96 -5.75
N PRO A 109 10.26 -15.26 -6.02
CA PRO A 109 9.85 -15.85 -7.28
C PRO A 109 8.34 -15.69 -7.45
N VAL A 110 7.92 -15.19 -8.61
CA VAL A 110 6.49 -15.10 -8.94
C VAL A 110 5.96 -16.53 -9.03
N LEU A 111 5.10 -16.92 -8.10
CA LEU A 111 4.30 -18.12 -8.26
C LEU A 111 3.39 -17.87 -9.46
N ALA A 112 3.74 -18.49 -10.60
CA ALA A 112 2.82 -18.56 -11.72
C ALA A 112 1.65 -19.42 -11.25
N SER A 113 0.48 -18.80 -11.08
CA SER A 113 -0.76 -19.56 -10.96
C SER A 113 -0.95 -20.35 -12.27
N ALA A 114 -1.11 -21.67 -12.13
CA ALA A 114 -1.50 -22.57 -13.21
C ALA A 114 -2.96 -22.31 -13.65
#